data_AF-G5LP64-F1
#
_entry.id   AF-G5LP64-F1
#
_cell.length_a   1.000
_cell.length_b   1.000
_cell.length_c   1.000
_cell.angle_alpha   90.00
_cell.angle_beta   90.00
_cell.angle_gamma   90.00
#
_symmetry.space_group_name_H-M   'P 1'
#
loop_
_entity.id
_entity.type
_entity.pdbx_description
1 polymer ?
#
loop_
_entity_poly.entity_id
_entity_poly.type
_entity_poly.pdbx_seq_one_letter_code
_entity_poly.pdbx_strand_id
1 'polypeptide(L)'
;MKTQSNGTPLRQVPLAPRFVIPLKQHIGAEGELCVSVGDRVLRGQALTRGRGRMLPVHAPTSGTVIAIAPHSTAHPSALAELSVIIDADGKDRWIEREGWSDYRAHSREALIIERIHQYGVAG
;
A
#
# COMPACT_ATOMS: atom_id res chain seq x y z
N MET A 1 -6.47 -32.87 -3.84
CA MET A 1 -5.59 -31.92 -4.56
C MET A 1 -5.31 -30.74 -3.61
N LYS A 2 -4.15 -30.75 -2.93
CA LYS A 2 -3.61 -29.84 -1.86
C LYS A 2 -2.65 -30.60 -0.90
N THR A 3 -2.39 -31.89 -1.13
CA THR A 3 -1.63 -32.79 -0.24
C THR A 3 -0.22 -32.28 0.09
N GLN A 4 0.43 -31.54 -0.83
CA GLN A 4 1.76 -30.96 -0.60
C GLN A 4 1.76 -29.70 0.29
N SER A 5 0.65 -28.97 0.40
CA SER A 5 0.59 -27.69 1.13
C SER A 5 -0.29 -27.71 2.39
N ASN A 6 -1.11 -28.74 2.59
CA ASN A 6 -1.98 -28.88 3.77
C ASN A 6 -1.29 -29.50 5.00
N GLY A 7 -0.05 -29.97 4.89
CA GLY A 7 0.69 -30.62 5.99
C GLY A 7 1.50 -29.66 6.86
N THR A 8 1.67 -28.40 6.46
CA THR A 8 2.48 -27.42 7.19
C THR A 8 1.59 -26.48 8.00
N PRO A 9 1.79 -26.35 9.32
CA PRO A 9 1.06 -25.37 10.14
C PRO A 9 1.27 -23.94 9.63
N LEU A 10 0.22 -23.12 9.76
CA LEU A 10 0.32 -21.68 9.53
C LEU A 10 1.38 -21.09 10.47
N ARG A 11 2.26 -20.25 9.93
CA ARG A 11 3.29 -19.53 10.68
C ARG A 11 3.14 -18.04 10.44
N GLN A 12 3.41 -17.25 11.47
CA GLN A 12 3.54 -15.81 11.33
C GLN A 12 4.97 -15.49 10.92
N VAL A 13 5.11 -14.67 9.89
CA VAL A 13 6.39 -14.09 9.47
C VAL A 13 6.58 -12.81 10.29
N PRO A 14 7.76 -12.60 10.90
CA PRO A 14 8.04 -11.35 11.60
C PRO A 14 7.96 -10.16 10.63
N LEU A 15 7.58 -9.00 11.15
CA LEU A 15 7.55 -7.78 10.36
C LEU A 15 8.97 -7.45 9.89
N ALA A 16 9.14 -7.19 8.60
CA ALA A 16 10.42 -6.76 8.06
C ALA A 16 10.83 -5.41 8.67
N PRO A 17 12.12 -5.17 8.93
CA PRO A 17 12.56 -3.88 9.48
C PRO A 17 12.44 -2.74 8.47
N ARG A 18 12.44 -3.06 7.17
CA ARG A 18 12.41 -2.08 6.07
C ARG A 18 11.49 -2.54 4.95
N PHE A 19 10.74 -1.59 4.41
CA PHE A 19 9.86 -1.77 3.26
C PHE A 19 10.25 -0.79 2.16
N VAL A 20 10.29 -1.27 0.92
CA VAL A 20 10.47 -0.45 -0.28
C VAL A 20 9.17 -0.53 -1.06
N ILE A 21 8.54 0.61 -1.29
CA ILE A 21 7.23 0.70 -1.92
C ILE A 21 7.36 1.48 -3.22
N PRO A 22 7.39 0.79 -4.38
CA PRO A 22 7.34 1.44 -5.69
C PRO A 22 6.03 2.20 -5.87
N LEU A 23 6.12 3.44 -6.35
CA LEU A 23 4.96 4.31 -6.52
C LEU A 23 4.18 4.04 -7.81
N LYS A 24 4.82 3.42 -8.80
CA LYS A 24 4.21 3.09 -10.07
C LYS A 24 3.44 1.77 -9.97
N GLN A 25 2.11 1.84 -10.04
CA GLN A 25 1.22 0.67 -9.94
C GLN A 25 0.64 0.22 -11.30
N HIS A 26 0.66 1.08 -12.32
CA HIS A 26 0.02 0.83 -13.61
C HIS A 26 0.74 1.54 -14.76
N ILE A 27 0.29 1.27 -15.98
CA ILE A 27 0.68 2.03 -17.17
C ILE A 27 0.13 3.45 -17.04
N GLY A 28 1.00 4.44 -16.87
CA GLY A 28 0.62 5.85 -16.70
C GLY A 28 1.56 6.63 -15.77
N ALA A 29 1.14 7.84 -15.42
CA ALA A 29 1.82 8.69 -14.45
C ALA A 29 1.65 8.14 -13.03
N GLU A 30 2.62 8.45 -12.17
CA GLU A 30 2.59 8.14 -10.75
C GLU A 30 1.63 9.09 -10.01
N GLY A 31 1.09 8.65 -8.87
CA GLY A 31 0.30 9.51 -8.01
C GLY A 31 1.14 10.62 -7.38
N GLU A 32 0.51 11.75 -7.04
CA GLU A 32 1.16 12.87 -6.34
C GLU A 32 1.59 12.40 -4.93
N LEU A 33 2.85 12.62 -4.54
CA LEU A 33 3.34 12.23 -3.21
C LEU A 33 2.65 13.05 -2.11
N CYS A 34 2.19 12.37 -1.06
CA CYS A 34 1.55 12.96 0.12
C CYS A 34 2.44 12.95 1.37
N VAL A 35 3.64 12.38 1.27
CA VAL A 35 4.58 12.21 2.38
C VAL A 35 5.97 12.73 2.00
N SER A 36 6.74 13.12 3.01
CA SER A 36 8.12 13.56 2.91
C SER A 36 9.05 12.66 3.73
N VAL A 37 10.35 12.74 3.45
CA VAL A 37 11.37 12.08 4.27
C VAL A 37 11.32 12.63 5.69
N GLY A 38 11.28 11.75 6.68
CA GLY A 38 11.12 12.06 8.11
C GLY A 38 9.68 11.89 8.62
N ASP A 39 8.69 11.77 7.74
CA ASP A 39 7.30 11.63 8.15
C ASP A 39 7.03 10.26 8.79
N ARG A 40 6.19 10.27 9.84
CA ARG A 40 5.63 9.05 10.41
C ARG A 40 4.36 8.67 9.67
N VAL A 41 4.27 7.38 9.32
CA VAL A 41 3.12 6.82 8.62
C VAL A 41 2.51 5.67 9.39
N LEU A 42 1.22 5.47 9.23
CA LEU A 42 0.46 4.34 9.76
C LEU A 42 0.16 3.31 8.66
N ARG A 43 -0.04 2.05 9.05
CA ARG A 43 -0.48 1.01 8.13
C ARG A 43 -1.82 1.38 7.48
N GLY A 44 -1.87 1.31 6.15
CA GLY A 44 -3.02 1.72 5.37
C GLY A 44 -3.13 3.22 5.12
N GLN A 45 -2.18 4.05 5.57
CA GLN A 45 -2.13 5.47 5.22
C GLN A 45 -1.72 5.66 3.76
N ALA A 46 -2.38 6.56 3.04
CA ALA A 46 -2.02 6.89 1.67
C ALA A 46 -0.66 7.62 1.61
N LEU A 47 0.26 7.07 0.82
CA LEU A 47 1.57 7.65 0.49
C LEU A 47 1.49 8.56 -0.73
N THR A 48 0.57 8.26 -1.65
CA THR A 48 0.30 9.08 -2.82
C THR A 48 -1.19 9.39 -2.95
N ARG A 49 -1.51 10.45 -3.68
CA ARG A 49 -2.86 10.80 -4.10
C ARG A 49 -3.01 10.50 -5.58
N GLY A 50 -3.98 9.64 -5.88
CA GLY A 50 -4.40 9.36 -7.25
C GLY A 50 -5.55 10.26 -7.70
N ARG A 51 -5.60 10.58 -8.99
CA ARG A 51 -6.76 11.23 -9.64
C ARG A 51 -7.25 10.38 -10.82
N GLY A 52 -8.57 10.32 -10.99
CA GLY A 52 -9.20 9.66 -12.13
C GLY A 52 -8.98 8.14 -12.12
N ARG A 53 -8.04 7.65 -12.94
CA ARG A 53 -7.69 6.22 -13.02
C ARG A 53 -6.43 5.87 -12.22
N MET A 54 -5.77 6.87 -11.64
CA MET A 54 -4.61 6.67 -10.79
C MET A 54 -5.08 6.36 -9.38
N LEU A 55 -4.62 5.24 -8.83
CA LEU A 55 -4.97 4.80 -7.49
C LEU A 55 -3.89 5.23 -6.49
N PRO A 56 -4.28 5.62 -5.25
CA PRO A 56 -3.34 5.90 -4.18
C PRO A 56 -2.59 4.63 -3.76
N VAL A 57 -1.28 4.79 -3.52
CA VAL A 57 -0.42 3.75 -2.92
C VAL A 57 -0.41 3.94 -1.41
N HIS A 58 -0.47 2.85 -0.65
CA HIS A 58 -0.58 2.90 0.81
C HIS A 58 0.62 2.29 1.53
N ALA A 59 0.89 2.78 2.74
CA ALA A 59 1.92 2.24 3.61
C ALA A 59 1.55 0.82 4.07
N PRO A 60 2.42 -0.18 3.88
CA PRO A 60 2.15 -1.56 4.26
C PRO A 60 2.23 -1.79 5.78
N THR A 61 2.91 -0.91 6.51
CA THR A 61 3.10 -0.95 7.96
C THR A 61 3.24 0.46 8.54
N SER A 62 3.22 0.58 9.87
CA SER A 62 3.59 1.82 10.55
C SER A 62 5.11 1.97 10.65
N GLY A 63 5.59 3.20 10.52
CA GLY A 63 7.01 3.46 10.48
C GLY A 63 7.37 4.90 10.17
N THR A 64 8.61 5.11 9.77
CA THR A 64 9.12 6.41 9.33
C THR A 64 9.61 6.32 7.90
N VAL A 65 9.24 7.30 7.08
CA VAL A 65 9.77 7.44 5.71
C VAL A 65 11.23 7.88 5.82
N ILE A 66 12.16 7.00 5.44
CA ILE A 66 13.60 7.29 5.53
C ILE A 66 14.17 7.83 4.22
N ALA A 67 13.51 7.54 3.09
CA ALA A 67 13.93 8.02 1.79
C ALA A 67 12.77 7.97 0.80
N ILE A 68 12.82 8.86 -0.19
CA ILE A 68 12.01 8.82 -1.40
C ILE A 68 13.00 8.92 -2.56
N ALA A 69 13.28 7.79 -3.20
CA ALA A 69 14.36 7.70 -4.18
C ALA A 69 14.10 6.57 -5.20
N PRO A 70 14.73 6.62 -6.38
CA PRO A 70 14.69 5.51 -7.31
C PRO A 70 15.27 4.23 -6.68
N HIS A 71 14.55 3.12 -6.75
CA HIS A 71 15.00 1.81 -6.30
C HIS A 71 14.71 0.76 -7.37
N SER A 72 15.65 -0.17 -7.58
CA SER A 72 15.42 -1.34 -8.43
C SER A 72 14.22 -2.14 -7.93
N THR A 73 13.26 -2.41 -8.82
CA THR A 73 12.05 -3.16 -8.49
C THR A 73 12.22 -4.65 -8.83
N ALA A 74 11.24 -5.47 -8.43
CA ALA A 74 11.21 -6.90 -8.75
C ALA A 74 10.94 -7.20 -10.25
N HIS A 75 10.79 -6.18 -11.09
CA HIS A 75 10.62 -6.36 -12.52
C HIS A 75 11.93 -6.87 -13.15
N PRO A 76 11.90 -7.85 -14.08
CA PRO A 76 13.12 -8.43 -14.67
C PRO A 76 14.07 -7.44 -15.34
N SER A 77 13.57 -6.27 -15.76
CA SER A 77 14.40 -5.21 -16.35
C SER A 77 15.31 -4.49 -15.34
N ALA A 78 15.09 -4.68 -14.03
CA ALA A 78 15.79 -3.98 -12.95
C ALA A 78 15.77 -2.45 -13.06
N LEU A 79 14.80 -1.88 -13.80
CA LEU A 79 14.65 -0.43 -13.91
C LEU A 79 14.36 0.16 -12.53
N ALA A 80 15.08 1.25 -12.22
CA ALA A 80 14.85 1.97 -10.99
C ALA A 80 13.55 2.78 -11.09
N GLU A 81 12.66 2.60 -10.14
CA GLU A 81 11.39 3.32 -10.05
C GLU A 81 11.35 4.11 -8.74
N LEU A 82 10.70 5.28 -8.77
CA LEU A 82 10.56 6.11 -7.59
C LEU A 82 9.82 5.31 -6.50
N SER A 83 10.47 5.17 -5.35
CA SER A 83 10.01 4.33 -4.25
C SER A 83 10.06 5.08 -2.94
N VAL A 84 9.07 4.84 -2.09
CA VAL A 84 9.07 5.28 -0.69
C VAL A 84 9.69 4.17 0.14
N ILE A 85 10.72 4.50 0.91
CA ILE A 85 11.40 3.55 1.80
C ILE A 85 10.98 3.85 3.23
N ILE A 86 10.42 2.85 3.90
CA ILE A 86 9.88 2.95 5.26
C ILE A 86 10.68 2.02 6.17
N ASP A 87 11.24 2.57 7.24
CA ASP A 87 11.71 1.76 8.38
C ASP A 87 10.54 1.53 9.33
N ALA A 88 10.23 0.25 9.58
CA ALA A 88 9.10 -0.17 10.39
C ALA A 88 9.34 0.17 11.86
N ASP A 89 8.30 0.68 12.55
CA ASP A 89 8.37 0.94 13.99
C ASP A 89 8.15 -0.32 14.85
N GLY A 90 7.91 -1.47 14.21
CA GLY A 90 7.63 -2.76 14.85
C GLY A 90 6.23 -2.88 15.43
N LYS A 91 5.38 -1.84 15.34
CA LYS A 91 4.05 -1.80 15.98
C LYS A 91 2.91 -2.13 15.04
N ASP A 92 3.14 -2.02 13.73
CA ASP A 92 2.17 -2.29 12.68
C ASP A 92 0.79 -1.66 12.89
N ARG A 93 0.79 -0.41 13.38
CA ARG A 93 -0.41 0.33 13.76
C ARG A 93 -1.18 0.79 12.54
N TRP A 94 -2.44 0.43 12.49
CA TRP A 94 -3.37 0.84 11.45
C TRP A 94 -3.84 2.29 11.63
N ILE A 95 -4.18 2.94 10.52
CA ILE A 95 -5.09 4.08 10.52
C ILE A 95 -6.45 3.67 11.12
N GLU A 96 -7.27 4.65 11.49
CA GLU A 96 -8.66 4.38 11.83
C GLU A 96 -9.37 3.72 10.64
N ARG A 97 -10.08 2.63 10.91
CA ARG A 97 -10.77 1.84 9.88
C ARG A 97 -12.25 1.89 10.15
N GLU A 98 -12.98 2.58 9.30
CA GLU A 98 -14.43 2.53 9.30
C GLU A 98 -14.89 1.35 8.45
N GLY A 99 -15.49 0.31 9.02
CA GLY A 99 -16.01 -0.82 8.25
C GLY A 99 -17.43 -0.53 7.76
N TRP A 100 -17.67 -0.59 6.45
CA TRP A 100 -19.04 -0.57 5.91
C TRP A 100 -19.64 -1.97 6.01
N SER A 101 -20.45 -2.19 7.06
CA SER A 101 -21.12 -3.47 7.32
C SER A 101 -22.21 -3.78 6.28
N ASP A 102 -22.96 -2.76 5.85
CA ASP A 102 -23.91 -2.85 4.74
C ASP A 102 -23.47 -1.94 3.58
N TYR A 103 -22.66 -2.51 2.69
CA TYR A 103 -22.19 -1.81 1.50
C TYR A 103 -23.32 -1.51 0.49
N ARG A 104 -24.49 -2.18 0.59
CA ARG A 104 -25.63 -2.00 -0.32
C ARG A 104 -26.50 -0.80 0.05
N ALA A 105 -26.39 -0.34 1.30
CA ALA A 105 -27.04 0.88 1.76
C ALA A 105 -26.43 2.16 1.15
N HIS A 106 -25.26 2.05 0.51
CA HIS A 106 -24.54 3.18 -0.09
C HIS A 106 -24.81 3.27 -1.59
N SER A 107 -24.76 4.47 -2.16
CA SER A 107 -24.83 4.63 -3.62
C SER A 107 -23.64 3.95 -4.29
N ARG A 108 -23.84 3.52 -5.53
CA ARG A 108 -22.80 2.87 -6.32
C ARG A 108 -21.60 3.81 -6.50
N GLU A 109 -21.86 5.08 -6.69
CA GLU A 109 -20.85 6.13 -6.87
C GLU A 109 -20.02 6.30 -5.61
N ALA A 110 -20.64 6.39 -4.43
CA ALA A 110 -19.94 6.51 -3.15
C ALA A 110 -19.09 5.26 -2.88
N LEU A 111 -19.65 4.07 -3.10
CA LEU A 111 -18.90 2.82 -2.93
C LEU A 111 -17.69 2.74 -3.87
N ILE A 112 -17.85 3.08 -5.15
CA ILE A 112 -16.75 2.96 -6.12
C ILE A 112 -15.70 4.05 -5.88
N ILE A 113 -16.11 5.30 -5.73
CA ILE A 113 -15.19 6.44 -5.68
C ILE A 113 -14.61 6.62 -4.27
N GLU A 114 -15.46 6.70 -3.25
CA GLU A 114 -15.02 7.03 -1.89
C GLU A 114 -14.39 5.83 -1.21
N ARG A 115 -14.81 4.61 -1.56
CA ARG A 115 -14.34 3.41 -0.89
C ARG A 115 -13.34 2.61 -1.71
N ILE A 116 -13.69 2.15 -2.90
CA ILE A 116 -12.80 1.26 -3.66
C ILE A 116 -11.57 2.03 -4.18
N HIS A 117 -11.81 3.17 -4.83
CA HIS A 117 -10.73 3.97 -5.42
C HIS A 117 -9.81 4.57 -4.34
N GLN A 118 -10.35 5.23 -3.31
CA GLN A 118 -9.50 5.85 -2.27
C GLN A 118 -8.68 4.82 -1.46
N TYR A 119 -9.16 3.59 -1.32
CA TYR A 119 -8.40 2.52 -0.66
C TYR A 119 -7.43 1.79 -1.62
N GLY A 120 -7.26 2.30 -2.85
CA GLY A 120 -6.26 1.82 -3.79
C GLY A 120 -6.57 0.43 -4.36
N VAL A 121 -7.84 0.00 -4.34
CA VAL A 121 -8.25 -1.31 -4.87
C VAL A 121 -8.50 -1.18 -6.38
N ALA A 122 -7.74 -1.94 -7.16
CA ALA A 122 -7.86 -2.03 -8.62
C ALA A 122 -8.67 -3.25 -9.06
N GLY A 123 -9.19 -3.22 -10.29
CA GLY A 123 -9.88 -4.32 -10.97
C GLY A 123 -9.79 -4.19 -12.48
#